data_AF-A0A0F9BSU3-F1
#
_entry.id   AF-A0A0F9BSU3-F1
#
_cell.length_a   1.000
_cell.length_b   1.000
_cell.length_c   1.000
_cell.angle_alpha   90.00
_cell.angle_beta   90.00
_cell.angle_gamma   90.00
#
_symmetry.space_group_name_H-M   'P 1'
#
loop_
_entity.id
_entity.type
_entity.pdbx_description
1 polymer ?
#
loop_
_entity_poly.entity_id
_entity_poly.type
_entity_poly.pdbx_seq_one_letter_code
_entity_poly.pdbx_strand_id
1 'polypeptide(L)' 'YRCSKKYIWGFEYFANEYTEVSYRGHDDLLWKGDFAKLYLDTFDDLRLLKEKKYKYLCNTNVDSIFLLEKI' A
#
# COMPACT_ATOMS: atom_id res chain seq x y z
N TYR A 1 -8.71 -8.75 1.13
CA TYR A 1 -9.98 -8.79 1.88
C TYR A 1 -10.60 -10.19 1.99
N ARG A 2 -11.06 -10.84 0.89
CA ARG A 2 -11.80 -12.14 0.92
C ARG A 2 -11.13 -13.25 1.74
N CYS A 3 -9.81 -13.40 1.63
CA CYS A 3 -9.08 -14.52 2.23
C CYS A 3 -8.56 -14.24 3.66
N SER A 4 -8.76 -13.04 4.20
CA SER A 4 -8.36 -12.71 5.57
C SER A 4 -9.54 -12.81 6.54
N LYS A 5 -9.26 -13.18 7.79
CA LYS A 5 -10.28 -13.16 8.85
C LYS A 5 -10.43 -11.75 9.41
N LYS A 6 -9.68 -11.42 10.47
CA LYS A 6 -9.83 -10.16 11.20
C LYS A 6 -8.86 -9.07 10.73
N TYR A 7 -7.64 -9.43 10.36
CA TYR A 7 -6.57 -8.49 10.06
C TYR A 7 -6.08 -8.63 8.62
N ILE A 8 -5.70 -7.51 8.00
CA ILE A 8 -5.04 -7.44 6.69
C ILE A 8 -3.74 -6.67 6.90
N TRP A 9 -2.62 -7.31 6.60
CA TRP A 9 -1.31 -6.67 6.62
C TRP A 9 -0.82 -6.49 5.19
N GLY A 10 -0.33 -5.29 4.87
CA GLY A 10 0.23 -4.96 3.56
C GLY A 10 1.57 -4.26 3.70
N PHE A 11 2.44 -4.47 2.72
CA PHE A 11 3.72 -3.79 2.60
C PHE A 11 3.97 -3.49 1.13
N GLU A 12 3.72 -2.24 0.74
CA GLU A 12 3.61 -1.85 -0.66
C GLU A 12 4.35 -0.53 -0.94
N TYR A 13 4.70 -0.31 -2.20
CA TYR A 13 5.34 0.94 -2.65
C TYR A 13 4.40 2.14 -2.48
N PHE A 14 4.81 3.09 -1.63
CA PHE A 14 4.02 4.26 -1.28
C PHE A 14 4.31 5.46 -2.18
N ALA A 15 3.24 6.08 -2.67
CA ALA A 15 3.25 7.42 -3.23
C ALA A 15 1.91 8.09 -2.93
N ASN A 16 1.92 9.42 -2.80
CA ASN A 16 0.68 10.19 -2.58
C ASN A 16 -0.31 10.05 -3.74
N GLU A 17 0.20 9.94 -4.96
CA GLU A 17 -0.58 9.76 -6.19
C GLU A 17 -0.24 8.40 -6.80
N TYR A 18 -1.26 7.72 -7.35
CA TYR A 18 -1.07 6.45 -8.04
C TYR A 18 -0.23 6.69 -9.29
N THR A 19 1.03 6.27 -9.21
CA THR A 19 2.04 6.55 -10.24
C THR A 19 2.66 5.24 -10.67
N GLU A 20 2.85 5.09 -11.97
CA GLU A 20 3.60 3.99 -12.53
C GLU A 20 5.10 4.11 -12.22
N VAL A 21 5.78 2.97 -12.12
CA VAL A 21 7.22 2.88 -11.91
C VAL A 21 7.80 1.98 -12.99
N SER A 22 8.73 2.53 -13.79
CA SER A 22 9.42 1.73 -14.79
C SER A 22 10.19 0.59 -14.13
N TYR A 23 9.80 -0.64 -14.44
CA TYR A 23 10.34 -1.86 -13.84
C TYR A 23 11.29 -2.53 -14.83
N ARG A 24 12.60 -2.41 -14.58
CA ARG A 24 13.66 -3.00 -15.41
C ARG A 24 13.60 -2.57 -16.90
N GLY A 25 13.18 -1.33 -17.14
CA GLY A 25 13.04 -0.79 -18.50
C GLY A 25 11.73 -1.18 -19.20
N HIS A 26 10.78 -1.74 -18.46
CA HIS A 26 9.43 -2.01 -18.91
C HIS A 26 8.43 -1.16 -18.14
N ASP A 27 7.47 -0.64 -18.88
CA ASP A 27 6.35 0.14 -18.37
C ASP A 27 5.12 -0.80 -18.20
N ASP A 28 4.07 -0.34 -17.53
CA ASP A 28 2.84 -1.04 -17.18
C ASP A 28 3.02 -2.33 -16.37
N LEU A 29 4.09 -2.41 -15.57
CA LEU A 29 4.39 -3.59 -14.74
C LEU A 29 4.40 -3.32 -13.23
N LEU A 30 4.55 -2.07 -12.81
CA LEU A 30 4.67 -1.73 -11.40
C LEU A 30 4.07 -0.36 -11.11
N TRP A 31 3.34 -0.26 -10.01
CA TRP A 31 2.73 0.98 -9.54
C TRP A 31 3.05 1.21 -8.08
N LYS A 32 3.13 2.48 -7.72
CA LYS A 32 3.22 2.97 -6.34
C LYS A 32 2.02 3.85 -6.05
N GLY A 33 1.54 3.81 -4.83
CA GLY A 33 0.36 4.59 -4.44
C GLY A 33 0.00 4.41 -2.96
N ASP A 34 -1.05 5.08 -2.53
CA ASP A 34 -1.61 4.92 -1.19
C ASP A 34 -2.57 3.73 -1.18
N PHE A 35 -2.01 2.52 -1.09
CA PHE A 35 -2.79 1.30 -1.07
C PHE A 35 -3.61 1.15 0.21
N ALA A 36 -3.12 1.67 1.35
CA ALA A 36 -3.87 1.65 2.60
C ALA A 36 -5.19 2.43 2.42
N LYS A 37 -5.11 3.63 1.85
CA LYS A 37 -6.28 4.43 1.51
C LYS A 37 -7.18 3.74 0.49
N LEU A 38 -6.61 3.14 -0.57
CA LEU A 38 -7.39 2.39 -1.56
C LEU A 38 -8.25 1.28 -0.92
N TYR A 39 -7.70 0.54 0.05
CA TYR A 39 -8.47 -0.47 0.78
C TYR A 39 -9.59 0.15 1.61
N LEU A 40 -9.34 1.25 2.31
CA LEU A 40 -10.34 1.94 3.12
C LEU A 40 -11.46 2.55 2.26
N ASP A 41 -11.12 3.11 1.10
CA ASP A 41 -12.08 3.70 0.16
C ASP A 41 -12.93 2.63 -0.55
N THR A 42 -12.43 1.39 -0.63
CA THR A 42 -13.13 0.27 -1.30
C THR A 42 -14.02 -0.54 -0.36
N PHE A 43 -13.66 -0.64 0.92
CA PHE A 43 -14.35 -1.48 1.90
C PHE A 43 -14.70 -0.68 3.16
N ASP A 44 -15.99 -0.40 3.33
CA ASP A 44 -16.51 0.41 4.44
C ASP A 44 -16.33 -0.25 5.82
N ASP A 45 -16.13 -1.58 5.87
CA ASP A 45 -15.92 -2.35 7.09
C ASP A 45 -14.43 -2.48 7.48
N LEU A 46 -13.54 -1.70 6.86
CA LEU A 46 -12.12 -1.66 7.21
C LEU A 46 -11.75 -0.43 8.03
N ARG A 47 -10.86 -0.65 8.99
CA ARG A 47 -10.21 0.42 9.77
C ARG A 47 -8.71 0.26 9.77
N LEU A 48 -8.00 1.37 9.57
CA LEU A 48 -6.55 1.43 9.73
C LEU A 48 -6.17 1.38 11.22
N LEU A 49 -5.49 0.33 11.63
CA LEU A 49 -4.95 0.20 12.99
C LEU A 49 -3.57 0.85 13.12
N LYS A 50 -2.74 0.65 12.11
CA LYS A 50 -1.36 1.15 12.12
C LYS A 50 -0.85 1.31 10.70
N GLU A 51 -0.12 2.38 10.48
CA GLU A 51 0.66 2.60 9.28
C GLU A 51 2.06 3.06 9.67
N LYS A 52 3.07 2.62 8.93
CA LYS A 52 4.42 3.15 9.03
C LYS A 52 5.07 3.20 7.66
N LYS A 53 5.65 4.36 7.34
CA LYS A 53 6.36 4.62 6.10
C LYS A 53 7.85 4.39 6.29
N TYR A 54 8.47 3.69 5.34
CA TYR A 54 9.87 3.32 5.33
C TYR A 54 10.55 3.90 4.09
N LYS A 55 11.41 4.87 4.31
CA LYS A 55 12.22 5.44 3.23
C LYS A 55 13.44 4.56 2.96
N TYR A 56 13.71 4.32 1.70
CA TYR A 56 14.89 3.57 1.27
C TYR A 56 16.16 4.39 1.55
N LEU A 57 17.27 3.69 1.81
CA LEU A 57 18.56 4.34 2.06
C LEU A 57 19.21 4.83 0.76
N CYS A 58 19.02 4.10 -0.34
CA CYS A 58 19.74 4.33 -1.60
C CYS A 58 18.95 5.14 -2.63
N ASN A 59 17.65 5.37 -2.43
CA ASN A 59 16.82 6.12 -3.36
C ASN A 59 15.72 6.90 -2.61
N THR A 60 14.88 7.61 -3.36
CA THR A 60 13.78 8.41 -2.83
C THR A 60 12.49 7.61 -2.61
N ASN A 61 12.50 6.29 -2.87
CA ASN A 61 11.31 5.47 -2.70
C ASN A 61 10.95 5.34 -1.23
N VAL A 62 9.65 5.18 -1.01
CA VAL A 62 9.06 4.97 0.29
C VAL A 62 8.15 3.77 0.16
N ASP A 63 8.23 2.85 1.09
CA ASP A 63 7.22 1.81 1.24
C ASP A 63 6.30 2.17 2.39
N SER A 64 5.03 1.78 2.31
CA SER A 64 4.10 1.84 3.43
C SER A 64 3.79 0.43 3.92
N ILE A 65 4.02 0.22 5.21
CA ILE A 65 3.52 -0.94 5.94
C ILE A 65 2.24 -0.51 6.64
N PHE A 66 1.14 -1.21 6.38
CA PHE A 66 -0.15 -0.95 7.01
C PHE A 66 -0.79 -2.22 7.56
N LEU A 67 -1.53 -2.04 8.65
CA LEU A 67 -2.36 -3.06 9.28
C LEU A 67 -3.79 -2.55 9.35
N LEU A 68 -4.70 -3.25 8.67
CA LEU A 68 -6.13 -2.99 8.68
C LEU A 68 -6.83 -4.05 9.52
N GLU A 69 -7.93 -3.67 10.14
CA GLU A 69 -8.85 -4.54 10.87
C GLU A 69 -10.23 -4.47 10.23
N LYS A 70 -10.90 -5.62 10.12
CA LYS A 70 -12.32 -5.70 9.76
C LYS A 70 -13.17 -5.48 11.00
N ILE A 71 -14.13 -4.56 10.92
CA ILE A 71 -15.06 -4.19 11.99
C ILE A 71 -16.30 -5.09 11.94
#